data_AF-A0A956Q9E2-F1
#
_entry.id   AF-A0A956Q9E2-F1
#
_cell.length_a   1.000
_cell.length_b   1.000
_cell.length_c   1.000
_cell.angle_alpha   90.00
_cell.angle_beta   90.00
_cell.angle_gamma   90.00
#
_symmetry.space_group_name_H-M   'P 1'
#
loop_
_entity.id
_entity.type
_entity.pdbx_description
1 polymer ?
#
loop_
_entity_poly.entity_id
_entity_poly.type
_entity_poly.pdbx_seq_one_letter_code
_entity_poly.pdbx_strand_id
1 'polypeptide(L)'
;MPTIMIPTALRRYSGETARVEVEASTVGAAMQALTTKFPDLRKHLYDDQGKLRSFVNLYLGDEDIRYLEQEATPLKPDDELLIIPSIAGGTDLTPDELARYDRHLTLPDVGLEGQKKLKAASVLMVGTGGLGSPLGLYLAAAGVGRLGIVDFDVVDASNL
;
A
#
# COMPACT_ATOMS: atom_id res chain seq x y z
N MET A 1 9.58 -5.62 -27.56
CA MET A 1 8.28 -5.25 -26.94
C MET A 1 8.58 -5.12 -25.47
N PRO A 2 8.32 -3.96 -24.83
CA PRO A 2 8.64 -3.81 -23.42
C PRO A 2 7.95 -4.90 -22.58
N THR A 3 8.64 -5.33 -21.53
CA THR A 3 8.17 -6.40 -20.63
C THR A 3 7.69 -5.79 -19.32
N ILE A 4 6.47 -6.14 -18.91
CA ILE A 4 5.94 -5.76 -17.60
C ILE A 4 6.16 -6.91 -16.61
N MET A 5 6.85 -6.61 -15.51
CA MET A 5 7.08 -7.53 -14.41
C MET A 5 5.89 -7.50 -13.44
N ILE A 6 5.22 -8.64 -13.29
CA ILE A 6 4.06 -8.78 -12.41
C ILE A 6 4.50 -9.29 -11.02
N PRO A 7 4.26 -8.50 -9.97
CA PRO A 7 4.61 -8.82 -8.59
C PRO A 7 3.79 -10.03 -8.13
N THR A 8 4.37 -10.85 -7.26
CA THR A 8 3.75 -12.10 -6.76
C THR A 8 2.30 -11.92 -6.30
N ALA A 9 1.99 -10.83 -5.60
CA ALA A 9 0.64 -10.57 -5.08
C ALA A 9 -0.44 -10.33 -6.14
N LEU A 10 -0.05 -9.97 -7.36
CA LEU A 10 -0.96 -9.71 -8.47
C LEU A 10 -1.02 -10.86 -9.48
N ARG A 11 -0.18 -11.89 -9.35
CA ARG A 11 -0.08 -12.98 -10.34
C ARG A 11 -1.36 -13.78 -10.51
N ARG A 12 -2.14 -13.95 -9.45
CA ARG A 12 -3.48 -14.57 -9.52
C ARG A 12 -4.44 -13.87 -10.50
N TYR A 13 -4.20 -12.59 -10.78
CA TYR A 13 -5.00 -11.78 -11.71
C TYR A 13 -4.37 -11.68 -13.11
N SER A 14 -3.16 -12.21 -13.30
CA SER A 14 -2.46 -12.30 -14.59
C SER A 14 -2.31 -13.75 -15.08
N GLY A 15 -3.16 -14.66 -14.62
CA GLY A 15 -3.07 -16.09 -14.96
C GLY A 15 -1.77 -16.74 -14.52
N GLU A 16 -1.30 -16.40 -13.31
CA GLU A 16 -0.03 -16.84 -12.71
C GLU A 16 1.24 -16.43 -13.48
N THR A 17 1.11 -15.49 -14.43
CA THR A 17 2.23 -15.06 -15.27
C THR A 17 3.03 -13.94 -14.59
N ALA A 18 4.34 -14.13 -14.48
CA ALA A 18 5.27 -13.16 -13.87
C ALA A 18 5.78 -12.08 -14.84
N ARG A 19 5.72 -12.33 -16.16
CA ARG A 19 6.22 -11.46 -17.22
C ARG A 19 5.19 -11.32 -18.33
N VAL A 20 4.83 -10.10 -18.69
CA VAL A 20 3.87 -9.83 -19.76
C VAL A 20 4.51 -8.89 -20.77
N GLU A 21 4.75 -9.40 -21.97
CA GLU A 21 5.14 -8.57 -23.11
C GLU A 21 3.93 -7.80 -23.64
N VAL A 22 4.13 -6.52 -23.93
CA VAL A 22 3.10 -5.62 -24.46
C VAL A 22 3.64 -4.78 -25.62
N GLU A 23 2.78 -4.49 -26.59
CA GLU A 23 3.08 -3.50 -27.64
C GLU A 23 2.69 -2.11 -27.15
N ALA A 24 3.67 -1.32 -26.71
CA ALA A 24 3.46 0.03 -26.22
C ALA A 24 4.71 0.89 -26.39
N SER A 25 4.51 2.19 -26.61
CA SER A 25 5.57 3.20 -26.69
C SER A 25 5.67 4.08 -25.45
N THR A 26 4.72 3.99 -24.51
CA THR A 26 4.71 4.72 -23.23
C THR A 26 4.22 3.84 -22.09
N VAL A 27 4.53 4.23 -20.85
CA VAL A 27 4.07 3.52 -19.65
C VAL A 27 2.54 3.45 -19.56
N GLY A 28 1.83 4.55 -19.86
CA GLY A 28 0.37 4.58 -19.87
C GLY A 28 -0.23 3.59 -20.87
N ALA A 29 0.32 3.55 -22.10
CA ALA A 29 -0.09 2.60 -23.12
C ALA A 29 0.21 1.15 -22.72
N ALA A 30 1.35 0.88 -22.07
CA ALA A 30 1.71 -0.44 -21.58
C ALA A 30 0.75 -0.93 -20.50
N MET A 31 0.40 -0.07 -19.53
CA MET A 31 -0.55 -0.39 -18.47
C MET A 31 -1.99 -0.57 -19.00
N GLN A 32 -2.37 0.20 -20.03
CA GLN A 32 -3.64 0.01 -20.73
C GLN A 32 -3.68 -1.33 -21.48
N ALA A 33 -2.62 -1.70 -22.19
CA ALA A 33 -2.50 -2.99 -22.87
C ALA A 33 -2.55 -4.16 -21.86
N LEU A 34 -1.87 -4.02 -20.72
CA LEU A 34 -1.90 -5.00 -19.64
C LEU A 34 -3.32 -5.22 -19.10
N THR A 35 -4.03 -4.14 -18.78
CA THR A 35 -5.40 -4.24 -18.24
C THR A 35 -6.44 -4.62 -19.28
N THR A 36 -6.15 -4.42 -20.56
CA THR A 36 -6.96 -4.97 -21.67
C THR A 36 -6.80 -6.48 -21.77
N LYS A 37 -5.56 -6.98 -21.64
CA LYS A 37 -5.24 -8.42 -21.65
C LYS A 37 -5.72 -9.14 -20.39
N PHE A 38 -5.65 -8.46 -19.24
CA PHE A 38 -6.04 -8.98 -17.93
C PHE A 38 -6.98 -7.99 -17.21
N PRO A 39 -8.30 -8.04 -17.49
CA PRO A 39 -9.28 -7.08 -16.96
C PRO A 39 -9.33 -7.03 -15.43
N ASP A 40 -9.09 -8.15 -14.75
CA ASP A 40 -9.14 -8.22 -13.28
C ASP A 40 -8.04 -7.39 -12.61
N LEU A 41 -6.89 -7.18 -13.26
CA LEU A 41 -5.83 -6.31 -12.74
C LEU A 41 -6.29 -4.86 -12.60
N ARG A 42 -7.25 -4.41 -13.42
CA ARG A 42 -7.69 -3.01 -13.43
C ARG A 42 -8.20 -2.57 -12.06
N LYS A 43 -8.96 -3.42 -11.36
CA LYS A 43 -9.52 -3.13 -10.04
C LYS A 43 -8.45 -2.96 -8.95
N HIS A 44 -7.29 -3.56 -9.14
CA HIS A 44 -6.17 -3.52 -8.19
C HIS A 44 -5.17 -2.39 -8.49
N LEU A 45 -5.06 -1.98 -9.76
CA LEU A 45 -4.10 -0.98 -10.22
C LEU A 45 -4.69 0.43 -10.30
N TYR A 46 -5.97 0.54 -10.66
CA TYR A 46 -6.66 1.80 -10.90
C TYR A 46 -7.82 2.02 -9.92
N ASP A 47 -8.16 3.28 -9.68
CA ASP A 47 -9.39 3.69 -9.00
C ASP A 47 -10.59 3.74 -9.96
N ASP A 48 -11.77 4.07 -9.41
CA ASP A 48 -13.02 4.14 -10.17
C ASP A 48 -13.05 5.32 -11.18
N GLN A 49 -12.14 6.29 -11.04
CA GLN A 49 -11.96 7.40 -11.97
C GLN A 49 -10.96 7.06 -13.09
N GLY A 50 -10.37 5.86 -13.07
CA GLY A 50 -9.39 5.42 -14.05
C GLY A 50 -7.99 5.97 -13.82
N LYS A 51 -7.69 6.52 -12.64
CA LYS A 51 -6.35 6.97 -12.26
C LYS A 51 -5.59 5.86 -11.55
N LEU A 52 -4.27 5.78 -11.78
CA LEU A 52 -3.41 4.83 -11.08
C LEU A 52 -3.44 5.11 -9.57
N ARG A 53 -3.64 4.07 -8.76
CA ARG A 53 -3.71 4.20 -7.30
C ARG A 53 -2.36 4.64 -6.74
N SER A 54 -2.36 5.52 -5.73
CA SER A 54 -1.13 6.09 -5.14
C SER A 54 -0.19 5.03 -4.53
N PHE A 55 -0.71 3.87 -4.12
CA PHE A 55 0.08 2.77 -3.60
C PHE A 55 0.71 1.89 -4.69
N VAL A 56 0.38 2.09 -5.96
CA VAL A 56 0.99 1.37 -7.07
C VAL A 56 2.14 2.21 -7.58
N ASN A 57 3.36 1.70 -7.38
CA ASN A 57 4.58 2.33 -7.88
C ASN A 57 5.00 1.59 -9.14
N LEU A 58 5.42 2.35 -10.14
CA LEU A 58 5.89 1.82 -11.42
C LEU A 58 7.34 2.26 -11.59
N TYR A 59 8.21 1.31 -11.91
CA TYR A 59 9.64 1.55 -12.09
C TYR A 59 10.07 1.16 -13.49
N LEU A 60 10.81 2.04 -14.15
CA LEU A 60 11.49 1.74 -15.40
C LEU A 60 12.97 1.51 -15.09
N GLY A 61 13.40 0.24 -15.08
CA GLY A 61 14.67 -0.12 -14.45
C GLY A 61 14.66 0.19 -12.94
N ASP A 62 15.53 1.09 -12.49
CA ASP A 62 15.66 1.48 -11.08
C ASP A 62 14.97 2.81 -10.73
N GLU A 63 14.36 3.50 -11.69
CA GLU A 63 13.74 4.82 -11.50
C GLU A 63 12.20 4.75 -11.41
N ASP A 64 11.61 5.35 -10.37
CA ASP A 64 10.15 5.51 -10.27
C ASP A 64 9.69 6.53 -11.31
N ILE A 65 8.68 6.17 -12.12
CA ILE A 65 8.16 7.01 -13.21
C ILE A 65 7.63 8.38 -12.72
N ARG A 66 7.35 8.54 -11.42
CA ARG A 66 6.97 9.83 -10.83
C ARG A 66 8.05 10.89 -10.91
N TYR A 67 9.31 10.46 -10.98
CA TYR A 67 10.47 11.34 -11.20
C TYR A 67 10.82 11.49 -12.69
N LEU A 68 10.09 10.80 -13.56
CA LEU A 68 10.16 10.87 -15.02
C LEU A 68 8.94 11.64 -15.56
N GLU A 69 8.40 11.21 -16.70
CA GLU A 69 7.22 11.80 -17.35
C GLU A 69 5.92 11.07 -16.97
N GLN A 70 5.91 10.36 -15.83
CA GLN A 70 4.75 9.60 -15.33
C GLN A 70 4.23 8.61 -16.39
N GLU A 71 2.93 8.62 -16.70
CA GLU A 71 2.34 7.74 -17.72
C GLU A 71 2.81 8.07 -19.15
N ALA A 72 3.35 9.27 -19.39
CA ALA A 72 3.91 9.66 -20.67
C ALA A 72 5.37 9.17 -20.86
N THR A 73 6.00 8.61 -19.81
CA THR A 73 7.37 8.07 -19.87
C THR A 73 7.51 7.11 -21.06
N PRO A 74 8.44 7.38 -21.99
CA PRO A 74 8.62 6.56 -23.18
C PRO A 74 9.22 5.19 -22.84
N LEU A 75 8.78 4.16 -23.55
CA LEU A 75 9.28 2.79 -23.44
C LEU A 75 9.98 2.34 -24.71
N LYS A 76 11.13 1.69 -24.55
CA LYS A 76 11.89 1.02 -25.61
C LYS A 76 11.52 -0.46 -25.67
N PRO A 77 11.79 -1.13 -26.80
CA PRO A 77 11.47 -2.54 -26.97
C PRO A 77 12.09 -3.50 -25.94
N ASP A 78 13.21 -3.13 -25.34
CA ASP A 78 13.97 -3.96 -24.38
C ASP A 78 13.78 -3.50 -22.92
N ASP A 79 12.90 -2.52 -22.68
CA ASP A 79 12.67 -1.98 -21.36
C ASP A 79 11.86 -2.95 -20.49
N GLU A 80 12.22 -3.00 -19.20
CA GLU A 80 11.46 -3.68 -18.17
C GLU A 80 10.74 -2.68 -17.27
N LEU A 81 9.41 -2.77 -17.25
CA LEU A 81 8.53 -2.00 -16.37
C LEU A 81 8.14 -2.86 -15.16
N LEU A 82 8.58 -2.48 -13.97
CA LEU A 82 8.27 -3.18 -12.73
C LEU A 82 7.08 -2.56 -12.02
N ILE A 83 6.05 -3.37 -11.77
CA ILE A 83 4.93 -2.99 -10.90
C ILE A 83 5.31 -3.37 -9.47
N ILE A 84 5.50 -2.36 -8.62
CA ILE A 84 5.65 -2.55 -7.18
C ILE A 84 4.37 -2.08 -6.49
N PRO A 85 3.51 -3.02 -6.08
CA PRO A 85 2.39 -2.70 -5.23
C PRO A 85 2.96 -2.43 -3.85
N SER A 86 2.67 -1.27 -3.28
CA SER A 86 2.89 -1.01 -1.87
C SER A 86 1.84 -1.79 -1.09
N ILE A 87 2.06 -3.11 -0.99
CA ILE A 87 1.18 -4.01 -0.25
C ILE A 87 1.36 -3.68 1.22
N ALA A 88 0.39 -2.97 1.75
CA ALA A 88 0.15 -3.08 3.16
C ALA A 88 -0.66 -4.33 3.40
N GLY A 89 -0.23 -5.16 4.34
CA GLY A 89 -0.96 -6.34 4.80
C GLY A 89 -2.24 -5.99 5.57
N GLY A 90 -2.99 -4.99 5.13
CA GLY A 90 -4.14 -4.43 5.83
C GLY A 90 -5.26 -5.44 5.99
N THR A 91 -5.83 -5.50 7.20
CA THR A 91 -7.02 -6.30 7.52
C THR A 91 -8.26 -5.42 7.33
N ASP A 92 -9.36 -5.99 6.81
CA ASP A 92 -10.60 -5.24 6.62
C ASP A 92 -11.16 -4.66 7.93
N LEU A 93 -11.76 -3.48 7.85
CA LEU A 93 -12.41 -2.81 8.98
C LEU A 93 -13.84 -3.35 9.14
N THR A 94 -14.23 -3.60 10.38
CA THR A 94 -15.61 -3.88 10.76
C THR A 94 -16.48 -2.62 10.61
N PRO A 95 -17.82 -2.74 10.54
CA PRO A 95 -18.70 -1.58 10.49
C PRO A 95 -18.48 -0.59 11.65
N ASP A 96 -18.24 -1.10 12.86
CA ASP A 96 -17.96 -0.27 14.04
C ASP A 96 -16.63 0.48 13.92
N GLU A 97 -15.61 -0.16 13.34
CA GLU A 97 -14.33 0.49 13.07
C GLU A 97 -14.43 1.54 11.95
N LEU A 98 -15.22 1.29 10.91
CA LEU A 98 -15.51 2.28 9.87
C LEU A 98 -16.16 3.53 10.47
N ALA A 99 -17.15 3.35 11.34
CA ALA A 99 -17.79 4.46 12.06
C ALA A 99 -16.82 5.17 13.01
N ARG A 100 -15.99 4.40 13.74
CA ARG A 100 -15.01 4.94 14.70
C ARG A 100 -13.92 5.78 14.02
N TYR A 101 -13.45 5.34 12.85
CA TYR A 101 -12.31 5.94 12.15
C TYR A 101 -12.73 6.86 11.01
N ASP A 102 -14.02 7.17 10.85
CA ASP A 102 -14.57 7.99 9.75
C ASP A 102 -13.72 9.22 9.41
N ARG A 103 -13.33 10.00 10.42
CA ARG A 103 -12.45 11.17 10.24
C ARG A 103 -11.06 10.82 9.73
N HIS A 104 -10.46 9.72 10.18
CA HIS A 104 -9.16 9.26 9.68
C HIS A 104 -9.24 8.81 8.22
N LEU A 105 -10.36 8.22 7.80
CA LEU A 105 -10.56 7.78 6.41
C LEU A 105 -10.60 8.95 5.42
N THR A 106 -10.88 10.17 5.90
CA THR A 106 -10.89 11.38 5.06
C THR A 106 -9.52 12.06 4.97
N LEU A 107 -8.54 11.67 5.79
CA LEU A 107 -7.20 12.28 5.77
C LEU A 107 -6.42 11.86 4.50
N PRO A 108 -5.83 12.80 3.75
CA PRO A 108 -5.14 12.53 2.48
C PRO A 108 -4.07 11.43 2.55
N ASP A 109 -3.31 11.38 3.65
CA ASP A 109 -2.19 10.46 3.82
C ASP A 109 -2.54 9.19 4.61
N VAL A 110 -3.78 9.08 5.13
CA VAL A 110 -4.26 7.88 5.82
C VAL A 110 -5.25 7.15 4.93
N GLY A 111 -6.44 7.72 4.71
CA GLY A 111 -7.47 7.07 3.93
C GLY A 111 -7.94 5.73 4.51
N LEU A 112 -8.81 5.03 3.77
CA LEU A 112 -9.24 3.68 4.12
C LEU A 112 -8.08 2.70 4.21
N GLU A 113 -7.18 2.75 3.24
CA GLU A 113 -6.06 1.83 3.16
C GLU A 113 -5.08 2.04 4.32
N GLY A 114 -4.73 3.29 4.66
CA GLY A 114 -3.89 3.63 5.82
C GLY A 114 -4.46 3.07 7.13
N GLN A 115 -5.76 3.21 7.34
CA GLN A 115 -6.42 2.67 8.53
C GLN A 115 -6.38 1.14 8.56
N LYS A 116 -6.55 0.46 7.42
CA LYS A 116 -6.34 -1.00 7.33
C LYS A 116 -4.90 -1.39 7.66
N LYS A 117 -3.89 -0.57 7.27
CA LYS A 117 -2.48 -0.82 7.64
C LYS A 117 -2.27 -0.72 9.14
N LEU A 118 -2.81 0.32 9.78
CA LEU A 118 -2.75 0.49 11.23
C LEU A 118 -3.37 -0.73 11.93
N LYS A 119 -4.55 -1.17 11.49
CA LYS A 119 -5.18 -2.39 12.02
C LYS A 119 -4.32 -3.64 11.88
N ALA A 120 -3.59 -3.79 10.79
CA ALA A 120 -2.69 -4.93 10.62
C ALA A 120 -1.35 -4.79 11.38
N ALA A 121 -1.01 -3.58 11.83
CA ALA A 121 0.27 -3.31 12.45
C ALA A 121 0.38 -3.94 13.85
N SER A 122 1.60 -4.34 14.18
CA SER A 122 1.99 -4.77 15.52
C SER A 122 3.07 -3.84 16.04
N VAL A 123 2.88 -3.28 17.23
CA VAL A 123 3.87 -2.41 17.89
C VAL A 123 4.27 -3.04 19.22
N LEU A 124 5.57 -3.11 19.48
CA LEU A 124 6.12 -3.44 20.79
C LEU A 124 6.53 -2.14 21.49
N MET A 125 5.86 -1.82 22.58
CA MET A 125 6.20 -0.72 23.47
C MET A 125 7.08 -1.24 24.60
N VAL A 126 8.25 -0.62 24.78
CA VAL A 126 9.19 -0.93 25.85
C VAL A 126 9.25 0.27 26.80
N GLY A 127 8.79 0.08 28.03
CA GLY A 127 8.54 1.13 29.02
C GLY A 127 7.12 1.68 28.93
N THR A 128 6.46 1.75 30.08
CA THR A 128 5.05 2.14 30.27
C THR A 128 4.87 3.25 31.30
N GLY A 129 5.96 3.88 31.74
CA GLY A 129 5.90 5.06 32.59
C GLY A 129 5.38 6.30 31.86
N GLY A 130 5.69 7.50 32.35
CA GLY A 130 5.06 8.77 31.91
C GLY A 130 5.10 9.13 30.42
N LEU A 131 5.92 8.45 29.60
CA LEU A 131 5.90 8.57 28.13
C LEU A 131 5.20 7.39 27.43
N GLY A 132 5.40 6.17 27.94
CA GLY A 132 4.84 4.96 27.36
C GLY A 132 3.32 4.89 27.54
N SER A 133 2.83 5.20 28.74
CA SER A 133 1.40 5.21 29.05
C SER A 133 0.58 6.10 28.09
N PRO A 134 0.89 7.40 27.90
CA PRO A 134 0.14 8.23 26.94
C PRO A 134 0.34 7.76 25.49
N LEU A 135 1.54 7.30 25.11
CA LEU A 135 1.76 6.78 23.76
C LEU A 135 0.87 5.56 23.48
N GLY A 136 0.68 4.68 24.46
CA GLY A 136 -0.15 3.48 24.33
C GLY A 136 -1.61 3.83 24.06
N LEU A 137 -2.11 4.87 24.73
CA LEU A 137 -3.44 5.41 24.47
C LEU A 137 -3.58 5.90 23.02
N TYR A 138 -2.60 6.65 22.52
CA TYR A 138 -2.64 7.15 21.14
C TYR A 138 -2.50 6.06 20.10
N LEU A 139 -1.64 5.05 20.31
CA LEU A 139 -1.49 3.92 19.39
C LEU A 139 -2.76 3.08 19.33
N ALA A 140 -3.40 2.83 20.47
CA ALA A 140 -4.67 2.13 20.53
C ALA A 140 -5.79 2.95 19.86
N ALA A 141 -5.84 4.26 20.13
CA ALA A 141 -6.83 5.16 19.53
C ALA A 141 -6.65 5.31 18.01
N ALA A 142 -5.41 5.30 17.52
CA ALA A 142 -5.09 5.29 16.09
C ALA A 142 -5.54 3.99 15.40
N GLY A 143 -5.78 2.92 16.15
CA GLY A 143 -6.25 1.63 15.64
C GLY A 143 -5.14 0.66 15.29
N VAL A 144 -4.00 0.70 15.99
CA VAL A 144 -2.99 -0.36 15.91
C VAL A 144 -3.60 -1.68 16.40
N GLY A 145 -3.61 -2.72 15.56
CA GLY A 145 -4.33 -3.95 15.89
C GLY A 145 -3.68 -4.83 16.94
N ARG A 146 -2.36 -4.75 17.12
CA ARG A 146 -1.65 -5.47 18.17
C ARG A 146 -0.64 -4.59 18.89
N LEU A 147 -0.86 -4.40 20.18
CA LEU A 147 0.09 -3.73 21.07
C LEU A 147 0.70 -4.77 22.02
N GLY A 148 2.00 -5.01 21.87
CA GLY A 148 2.82 -5.68 22.87
C GLY A 148 3.37 -4.64 23.82
N ILE A 149 3.31 -4.91 25.12
CA ILE A 149 3.78 -3.99 26.15
C ILE A 149 4.77 -4.74 27.03
N VAL A 150 5.94 -4.14 27.25
CA VAL A 150 6.99 -4.66 28.11
C VAL A 150 7.46 -3.52 29.01
N ASP A 151 7.45 -3.74 30.32
CA ASP A 151 8.07 -2.85 31.28
C ASP A 151 9.10 -3.64 32.10
N PHE A 152 10.15 -2.97 32.54
CA PHE A 152 11.16 -3.55 33.42
C PHE A 152 10.72 -3.51 34.90
N ASP A 153 9.72 -2.68 35.24
CA ASP A 153 9.20 -2.50 36.59
C ASP A 153 7.66 -2.61 36.65
N VAL A 154 7.11 -2.60 37.86
CA VAL A 154 5.67 -2.54 38.11
C VAL A 154 5.18 -1.10 37.92
N VAL A 155 4.15 -0.95 37.09
CA VAL A 155 3.49 0.35 36.89
C VAL A 155 2.77 0.80 38.15
N ASP A 156 3.03 2.03 38.57
CA ASP A 156 2.45 2.66 39.76
C ASP A 156 2.16 4.16 39.51
N ALA A 157 1.33 4.76 40.35
CA ALA A 157 0.87 6.14 40.13
C ALA A 157 1.99 7.20 40.12
N SER A 158 3.14 6.94 40.74
CA SER A 158 4.31 7.81 40.74
C SER A 158 5.16 7.71 39.47
N ASN A 159 4.95 6.65 38.67
CA ASN A 159 5.68 6.41 37.42
C ASN A 159 4.83 6.61 36.15
N LEU A 160 3.56 6.98 36.30
CA LEU A 160 2.60 7.33 35.24
C LEU A 160 2.60 8.80 34.82
#